data_AF-F3G757-F1
#
_entry.id   AF-F3G757-F1
#
_cell.length_a   1.000
_cell.length_b   1.000
_cell.length_c   1.000
_cell.angle_alpha   90.00
_cell.angle_beta   90.00
_cell.angle_gamma   90.00
#
_symmetry.space_group_name_H-M   'P 1'
#
loop_
_entity.id
_entity.type
_entity.pdbx_description
1 polymer ?
#
loop_
_entity_poly.entity_id
_entity_poly.type
_entity_poly.pdbx_seq_one_letter_code
_entity_poly.pdbx_strand_id
1 'polypeptide(L)'
;GLPGTIARRTAQGWRISGSKIYSTGSHGLTWFAVWARSDDDDPLVGSWLVHKDTPGITIIEDWDHLGMRATSSHEVRFDNVLVPLDHAVSVSPWSAPQSELDGSGLLWMAVLLSSVYDGIAQSARDWLVHWLEQRTPSNLGAALSTLPRFQETVGQIDTLLFANRSLLQSAAHGHTPAQHAGQIKYLVTGNAIRAVELAIEASGNPGLSRSNPLQRHYRNVLCGRVHTPQNDAVLVNVGKAAFAARSKDQ
;
A
#
# COMPACT_ATOMS: atom_id res chain seq x y z
N GLY A 1 17.79 -9.36 -3.99
CA GLY A 1 19.20 -8.94 -4.21
C GLY A 1 19.58 -7.95 -3.13
N LEU A 2 20.88 -7.73 -2.94
CA LEU A 2 21.39 -6.77 -1.96
C LEU A 2 20.97 -5.33 -2.32
N PRO A 3 20.62 -4.47 -1.33
CA PRO A 3 20.25 -3.09 -1.60
C PRO A 3 21.45 -2.29 -2.13
N GLY A 4 21.17 -1.30 -3.00
CA GLY A 4 22.20 -0.43 -3.58
C GLY A 4 22.71 0.67 -2.64
N THR A 5 21.97 1.00 -1.58
CA THR A 5 22.41 1.93 -0.53
C THR A 5 23.40 1.22 0.39
N ILE A 6 24.56 1.81 0.62
CA ILE A 6 25.67 1.23 1.36
C ILE A 6 25.90 2.02 2.65
N ALA A 7 26.06 1.32 3.76
CA ALA A 7 26.47 1.84 5.06
C ALA A 7 27.89 1.34 5.36
N ARG A 8 28.89 2.18 5.14
CA ARG A 8 30.30 1.82 5.40
C ARG A 8 30.67 2.05 6.86
N ARG A 9 31.28 1.06 7.50
CA ARG A 9 31.76 1.22 8.88
C ARG A 9 33.02 2.10 8.91
N THR A 10 33.07 3.05 9.84
CA THR A 10 34.23 3.93 10.08
C THR A 10 34.52 4.07 11.57
N ALA A 11 35.66 4.65 11.93
CA ALA A 11 35.99 4.94 13.33
C ALA A 11 35.01 5.92 14.01
N GLN A 12 34.25 6.70 13.23
CA GLN A 12 33.31 7.71 13.73
C GLN A 12 31.86 7.19 13.81
N GLY A 13 31.57 6.04 13.21
CA GLY A 13 30.19 5.58 12.97
C GLY A 13 30.01 4.99 11.57
N TRP A 14 28.77 4.90 11.12
CA TRP A 14 28.40 4.48 9.76
C TRP A 14 28.34 5.67 8.81
N ARG A 15 28.89 5.52 7.60
CA ARG A 15 28.74 6.46 6.49
C ARG A 15 27.77 5.88 5.48
N ILE A 16 26.59 6.48 5.35
CA ILE A 16 25.51 6.00 4.49
C ILE A 16 25.52 6.79 3.18
N SER A 17 25.58 6.06 2.06
CA SER A 17 25.54 6.62 0.71
C SER A 17 24.59 5.84 -0.19
N GLY A 18 23.75 6.54 -0.94
CA GLY A 18 22.83 5.97 -1.91
C GLY A 18 21.57 6.80 -2.10
N SER A 19 20.58 6.22 -2.77
CA SER A 19 19.29 6.88 -3.05
C SER A 19 18.12 5.96 -2.76
N LYS A 20 17.03 6.53 -2.25
CA LYS A 20 15.75 5.87 -1.93
C LYS A 20 14.61 6.57 -2.65
N ILE A 21 14.06 5.91 -3.66
CA ILE A 21 12.83 6.33 -4.32
C ILE A 21 11.61 5.97 -3.46
N TYR A 22 10.52 6.71 -3.64
CA TYR A 22 9.25 6.48 -2.95
C TYR A 22 9.32 6.59 -1.43
N SER A 23 10.11 7.53 -0.91
CA SER A 23 10.23 7.79 0.52
C SER A 23 8.99 8.53 1.03
N THR A 24 7.94 7.77 1.33
CA THR A 24 6.64 8.29 1.76
C THR A 24 6.77 9.18 2.99
N GLY A 25 6.21 10.39 2.89
CA GLY A 25 6.23 11.39 3.95
C GLY A 25 7.57 12.11 4.08
N SER A 26 8.48 12.00 3.10
CA SER A 26 9.87 12.51 3.16
C SER A 26 10.06 13.85 3.87
N HIS A 27 9.28 14.88 3.57
CA HIS A 27 9.35 16.20 4.23
C HIS A 27 8.83 16.23 5.68
N GLY A 28 7.94 15.31 6.04
CA GLY A 28 7.35 15.20 7.38
C GLY A 28 8.07 14.23 8.32
N LEU A 29 9.10 13.51 7.85
CA LEU A 29 9.84 12.54 8.66
C LEU A 29 10.89 13.22 9.53
N THR A 30 10.87 12.95 10.84
CA THR A 30 12.00 13.27 11.75
C THR A 30 13.15 12.28 11.60
N TRP A 31 12.81 11.02 11.35
CA TRP A 31 13.75 9.92 11.21
C TRP A 31 13.44 9.11 9.96
N PHE A 32 14.49 8.73 9.25
CA PHE A 32 14.44 7.75 8.17
C PHE A 32 14.94 6.40 8.69
N ALA A 33 14.13 5.35 8.51
CA ALA A 33 14.60 3.97 8.61
C ALA A 33 15.13 3.56 7.22
N VAL A 34 16.43 3.72 7.02
CA VAL A 34 17.06 3.53 5.71
C VAL A 34 17.45 2.08 5.53
N TRP A 35 16.68 1.34 4.72
CA TRP A 35 17.03 -0.04 4.36
C TRP A 35 18.31 -0.06 3.50
N ALA A 36 19.42 -0.56 4.03
CA ALA A 36 20.72 -0.54 3.37
C ALA A 36 21.45 -1.88 3.58
N ARG A 37 22.69 -1.93 3.11
CA ARG A 37 23.63 -2.99 3.47
C ARG A 37 24.96 -2.39 3.92
N SER A 38 25.74 -3.12 4.70
CA SER A 38 27.13 -2.77 4.91
C SER A 38 28.04 -3.22 3.76
N ASP A 39 29.31 -2.85 3.85
CA ASP A 39 30.40 -3.25 2.96
C ASP A 39 31.34 -4.29 3.59
N ASP A 40 30.90 -4.96 4.67
CA ASP A 40 31.58 -6.11 5.25
C ASP A 40 31.59 -7.31 4.27
N ASP A 41 32.50 -8.27 4.46
CA ASP A 41 32.61 -9.50 3.64
C ASP A 41 31.30 -10.31 3.65
N ASP A 42 30.63 -10.39 4.81
CA ASP A 42 29.24 -10.81 4.95
C ASP A 42 28.39 -9.57 5.32
N PRO A 43 27.75 -8.92 4.34
CA PRO A 43 27.05 -7.66 4.58
C PRO A 43 25.95 -7.81 5.61
N LEU A 44 25.93 -6.91 6.59
CA LEU A 44 24.74 -6.64 7.37
C LEU A 44 23.70 -6.02 6.43
N VAL A 45 22.46 -6.51 6.46
CA VAL A 45 21.34 -6.00 5.65
C VAL A 45 20.19 -5.68 6.58
N GLY A 46 19.59 -4.50 6.40
CA GLY A 46 18.49 -4.06 7.23
C GLY A 46 18.37 -2.55 7.34
N SER A 47 17.86 -2.06 8.46
CA SER A 47 17.52 -0.64 8.65
C SER A 47 18.57 0.11 9.49
N TRP A 48 19.03 1.25 8.95
CA TRP A 48 19.80 2.25 9.67
C TRP A 48 18.95 3.47 9.99
N LEU A 49 18.99 3.94 11.23
CA LEU A 49 18.23 5.09 11.68
C LEU A 49 18.99 6.39 11.37
N VAL A 50 18.42 7.25 10.55
CA VAL A 50 19.03 8.52 10.10
C VAL A 50 18.14 9.70 10.48
N HIS A 51 18.66 10.64 11.26
CA HIS A 51 17.91 11.85 11.61
C HIS A 51 17.82 12.78 10.40
N LYS A 52 16.68 13.44 10.19
CA LYS A 52 16.43 14.27 9.00
C LYS A 52 17.43 15.42 8.80
N ASP A 53 17.97 15.93 9.90
CA ASP A 53 18.89 17.08 9.89
C ASP A 53 20.37 16.68 9.81
N THR A 54 20.66 15.38 9.67
CA THR A 54 22.05 14.93 9.52
C THR A 54 22.62 15.45 8.18
N PRO A 55 23.80 16.08 8.17
CA PRO A 55 24.41 16.58 6.94
C PRO A 55 24.59 15.49 5.87
N GLY A 56 24.36 15.85 4.60
CA GLY A 56 24.47 14.96 3.45
C GLY A 56 23.15 14.35 2.98
N ILE A 57 22.01 14.76 3.56
CA ILE A 57 20.67 14.35 3.11
C ILE A 57 20.12 15.39 2.13
N THR A 58 19.55 14.93 1.02
CA THR A 58 18.84 15.78 0.05
C THR A 58 17.54 15.11 -0.37
N ILE A 59 16.42 15.82 -0.23
CA ILE A 59 15.13 15.40 -0.78
C ILE A 59 15.03 15.96 -2.20
N ILE A 60 14.79 15.10 -3.18
CA ILE A 60 14.59 15.49 -4.57
C ILE A 60 13.08 15.56 -4.82
N GLU A 61 12.55 16.74 -5.14
CA GLU A 61 11.11 16.96 -5.27
C GLU A 61 10.54 16.40 -6.60
N ASP A 62 10.53 15.08 -6.75
CA ASP A 62 10.15 14.37 -7.99
C ASP A 62 8.79 13.64 -7.92
N TRP A 63 8.03 13.80 -6.84
CA TRP A 63 6.74 13.13 -6.63
C TRP A 63 5.62 13.81 -7.43
N ASP A 64 5.50 13.44 -8.71
CA ASP A 64 4.36 13.82 -9.57
C ASP A 64 3.49 12.60 -9.90
N HIS A 65 2.73 12.15 -8.90
CA HIS A 65 1.92 10.94 -9.01
C HIS A 65 0.42 11.22 -9.25
N LEU A 66 -0.24 10.28 -9.94
CA LEU A 66 -1.67 10.37 -10.27
C LEU A 66 -2.53 10.33 -9.00
N GLY A 67 -2.32 9.31 -8.16
CA GLY A 67 -2.97 9.11 -6.86
C GLY A 67 -2.04 9.42 -5.71
N MET A 68 -2.59 9.41 -4.48
CA MET A 68 -1.80 9.54 -3.25
C MET A 68 -0.89 10.78 -3.21
N ARG A 69 -1.26 11.86 -3.90
CA ARG A 69 -0.43 13.08 -4.04
C ARG A 69 0.08 13.64 -2.72
N ALA A 70 -0.71 13.54 -1.65
CA ALA A 70 -0.35 14.05 -0.32
C ALA A 70 0.75 13.23 0.38
N THR A 71 1.08 12.02 -0.09
CA THR A 71 2.13 11.20 0.54
C THR A 71 3.51 11.78 0.35
N SER A 72 3.73 12.68 -0.63
CA SER A 72 5.02 13.34 -0.87
C SER A 72 6.18 12.33 -0.88
N SER A 73 6.01 11.26 -1.66
CA SER A 73 6.90 10.09 -1.69
C SER A 73 8.13 10.33 -2.57
N HIS A 74 8.85 11.41 -2.26
CA HIS A 74 10.01 11.88 -3.00
C HIS A 74 11.21 10.91 -2.94
N GLU A 75 12.14 11.05 -3.89
CA GLU A 75 13.48 10.50 -3.74
C GLU A 75 14.22 11.19 -2.57
N VAL A 76 14.90 10.39 -1.75
CA VAL A 76 15.82 10.88 -0.72
C VAL A 76 17.22 10.34 -1.01
N ARG A 77 18.17 11.26 -1.18
CA ARG A 77 19.58 10.98 -1.42
C ARG A 77 20.38 11.15 -0.14
N PHE A 78 21.27 10.20 0.09
CA PHE A 78 22.22 10.19 1.19
C PHE A 78 23.62 10.25 0.58
N ASP A 79 24.39 11.29 0.91
CA ASP A 79 25.78 11.47 0.52
C ASP A 79 26.67 11.47 1.77
N ASN A 80 27.33 10.34 2.04
CA ASN A 80 28.27 10.16 3.14
C ASN A 80 27.73 10.58 4.52
N VAL A 81 26.44 10.35 4.74
CA VAL A 81 25.71 10.72 5.96
C VAL A 81 26.27 9.92 7.14
N LEU A 82 26.77 10.62 8.17
CA LEU A 82 27.36 10.00 9.36
C LEU A 82 26.28 9.72 10.40
N VAL A 83 26.15 8.47 10.83
CA VAL A 83 25.32 8.08 11.99
C VAL A 83 26.11 7.23 12.99
N PRO A 84 25.76 7.27 14.28
CA PRO A 84 26.35 6.41 15.32
C PRO A 84 26.29 4.91 15.00
N LEU A 85 27.19 4.12 15.61
CA LEU A 85 27.27 2.67 15.34
C LEU A 85 26.01 1.90 15.76
N ASP A 86 25.37 2.34 16.84
CA ASP A 86 24.13 1.77 17.41
C ASP A 86 22.87 2.16 16.62
N HIS A 87 22.97 2.98 15.58
CA HIS A 87 21.86 3.27 14.66
C HIS A 87 21.62 2.17 13.62
N ALA A 88 22.43 1.10 13.60
CA ALA A 88 22.11 -0.13 12.89
C ALA A 88 21.06 -0.93 13.70
N VAL A 89 19.79 -0.54 13.60
CA VAL A 89 18.74 -0.91 14.58
C VAL A 89 18.01 -2.22 14.27
N SER A 90 18.03 -2.68 13.02
CA SER A 90 17.39 -3.92 12.59
C SER A 90 18.15 -4.48 11.41
N VAL A 91 19.36 -5.00 11.68
CA VAL A 91 20.26 -5.54 10.65
C VAL A 91 20.66 -6.98 10.99
N SER A 92 20.76 -7.81 9.96
CA SER A 92 21.23 -9.19 10.07
C SER A 92 22.26 -9.51 8.98
N PRO A 93 23.23 -10.41 9.22
CA PRO A 93 24.12 -10.87 8.16
C PRO A 93 23.34 -11.42 6.96
N TRP A 94 23.81 -11.15 5.74
CA TRP A 94 23.15 -11.62 4.52
C TRP A 94 23.09 -13.15 4.45
N SER A 95 24.09 -13.82 5.01
CA SER A 95 24.12 -15.29 5.17
C SER A 95 23.05 -15.84 6.11
N ALA A 96 22.51 -15.02 7.02
CA ALA A 96 21.55 -15.39 8.05
C ALA A 96 20.45 -14.32 8.16
N PRO A 97 19.60 -14.17 7.13
CA PRO A 97 18.62 -13.09 7.07
C PRO A 97 17.55 -13.26 8.16
N GLN A 98 17.24 -12.17 8.85
CA GLN A 98 16.15 -12.10 9.81
C GLN A 98 15.00 -11.27 9.23
N SER A 99 13.77 -11.80 9.31
CA SER A 99 12.59 -11.07 8.86
C SER A 99 12.29 -9.91 9.82
N GLU A 100 12.02 -8.72 9.28
CA GLU A 100 11.61 -7.55 10.07
C GLU A 100 10.24 -7.76 10.73
N LEU A 101 9.37 -8.51 10.07
CA LEU A 101 8.04 -8.85 10.55
C LEU A 101 7.88 -10.36 10.65
N ASP A 102 7.28 -10.83 11.73
CA ASP A 102 6.79 -12.20 11.83
C ASP A 102 5.47 -12.37 11.03
N GLY A 103 4.88 -13.57 11.07
CA GLY A 103 3.61 -13.82 10.38
C GLY A 103 2.47 -12.91 10.84
N SER A 104 2.42 -12.56 12.13
CA SER A 104 1.41 -11.66 12.68
C SER A 104 1.60 -10.23 12.15
N GLY A 105 2.84 -9.73 12.12
CA GLY A 105 3.19 -8.44 11.55
C GLY A 105 2.84 -8.34 10.07
N LEU A 106 3.11 -9.39 9.28
CA LEU A 106 2.73 -9.45 7.87
C LEU A 106 1.20 -9.41 7.68
N LEU A 107 0.46 -10.11 8.53
CA LEU A 107 -1.01 -10.09 8.52
C LEU A 107 -1.55 -8.70 8.85
N TRP A 108 -1.05 -8.07 9.90
CA TRP A 108 -1.44 -6.71 10.28
C TRP A 108 -1.11 -5.69 9.21
N MET A 109 0.06 -5.77 8.59
CA MET A 109 0.42 -4.93 7.46
C MET A 109 -0.58 -5.07 6.31
N ALA A 110 -0.96 -6.31 5.96
CA ALA A 110 -1.96 -6.55 4.93
C ALA A 110 -3.33 -5.99 5.30
N VAL A 111 -3.78 -6.15 6.55
CA VAL A 111 -5.05 -5.61 7.04
C VAL A 111 -5.05 -4.08 6.96
N LEU A 112 -4.07 -3.42 7.60
CA LEU A 112 -4.00 -1.96 7.69
C LEU A 112 -3.92 -1.31 6.30
N LEU A 113 -3.06 -1.83 5.42
CA LEU A 113 -2.93 -1.34 4.06
C LEU A 113 -4.26 -1.47 3.30
N SER A 114 -4.88 -2.65 3.37
CA SER A 114 -6.11 -2.95 2.64
C SER A 114 -7.30 -2.15 3.15
N SER A 115 -7.37 -1.87 4.45
CA SER A 115 -8.40 -1.02 5.05
C SER A 115 -8.39 0.41 4.51
N VAL A 116 -7.21 0.97 4.16
CA VAL A 116 -7.13 2.29 3.52
C VAL A 116 -7.85 2.30 2.17
N TYR A 117 -7.62 1.27 1.35
CA TYR A 117 -8.26 1.16 0.03
C TYR A 117 -9.75 0.84 0.12
N ASP A 118 -10.13 0.00 1.07
CA ASP A 118 -11.54 -0.26 1.36
C ASP A 118 -12.26 1.03 1.79
N GLY A 119 -11.64 1.85 2.63
CA GLY A 119 -12.19 3.16 3.01
C GLY A 119 -12.33 4.14 1.84
N ILE A 120 -11.41 4.11 0.86
CA ILE A 120 -11.56 4.88 -0.39
C ILE A 120 -12.79 4.41 -1.18
N ALA A 121 -12.98 3.09 -1.29
CA ALA A 121 -14.13 2.53 -2.01
C ALA A 121 -15.46 2.80 -1.30
N GLN A 122 -15.50 2.71 0.04
CA GLN A 122 -16.65 3.13 0.85
C GLN A 122 -17.00 4.60 0.61
N SER A 123 -16.00 5.50 0.61
CA SER A 123 -16.22 6.93 0.33
C SER A 123 -16.78 7.17 -1.07
N ALA A 124 -16.32 6.42 -2.08
CA ALA A 124 -16.84 6.51 -3.43
C ALA A 124 -18.28 5.99 -3.54
N ARG A 125 -18.59 4.89 -2.84
CA ARG A 125 -19.95 4.33 -2.74
C ARG A 125 -20.90 5.33 -2.10
N ASP A 126 -20.53 5.91 -0.96
CA ASP A 126 -21.37 6.86 -0.23
C ASP A 126 -21.64 8.11 -1.07
N TRP A 127 -20.62 8.61 -1.77
CA TRP A 127 -20.80 9.71 -2.73
C TRP A 127 -21.80 9.35 -3.84
N LEU A 128 -21.67 8.15 -4.43
CA LEU A 128 -22.53 7.70 -5.52
C LEU A 128 -23.98 7.59 -5.08
N VAL A 129 -24.23 6.95 -3.93
CA VAL A 129 -25.58 6.81 -3.35
C VAL A 129 -26.21 8.19 -3.15
N HIS A 130 -25.49 9.10 -2.49
CA HIS A 130 -25.97 10.46 -2.27
C HIS A 130 -26.29 11.19 -3.58
N TRP A 131 -25.41 11.07 -4.58
CA TRP A 131 -25.61 11.70 -5.89
C TRP A 131 -26.83 11.14 -6.62
N LEU A 132 -27.03 9.82 -6.59
CA LEU A 132 -28.16 9.15 -7.23
C LEU A 132 -29.51 9.50 -6.58
N GLU A 133 -29.53 9.70 -5.25
CA GLU A 133 -30.71 10.13 -4.51
C GLU A 133 -31.12 11.58 -4.82
N GLN A 134 -30.14 12.45 -5.06
CA GLN A 134 -30.40 13.87 -5.35
C GLN A 134 -30.65 14.16 -6.83
N ARG A 135 -30.13 13.32 -7.73
CA ARG A 135 -30.23 13.58 -9.17
C ARG A 135 -31.59 13.16 -9.69
N THR A 136 -32.42 14.14 -10.03
CA THR A 136 -33.75 13.93 -10.64
C THR A 136 -33.79 14.53 -12.05
N PRO A 137 -33.54 13.74 -13.11
CA PRO A 137 -33.70 14.20 -14.48
C PRO A 137 -35.15 14.63 -14.76
N SER A 138 -35.33 15.74 -15.46
CA SER A 138 -36.66 16.31 -15.76
C SER A 138 -37.57 15.37 -16.54
N ASN A 139 -37.00 14.53 -17.42
CA ASN A 139 -37.73 13.54 -18.21
C ASN A 139 -38.10 12.27 -17.42
N LEU A 140 -37.48 12.04 -16.26
CA LEU A 140 -37.75 10.88 -15.41
C LEU A 140 -38.76 11.20 -14.31
N GLY A 141 -38.71 12.41 -13.74
CA GLY A 141 -39.61 12.83 -12.65
C GLY A 141 -39.36 12.16 -11.30
N ALA A 142 -38.31 11.35 -11.18
CA ALA A 142 -37.88 10.68 -9.95
C ALA A 142 -36.34 10.67 -9.84
N ALA A 143 -35.83 10.43 -8.63
CA ALA A 143 -34.40 10.28 -8.40
C ALA A 143 -33.83 9.09 -9.19
N LEU A 144 -32.56 9.20 -9.61
CA LEU A 144 -31.87 8.11 -10.30
C LEU A 144 -31.83 6.84 -9.45
N SER A 145 -31.79 6.95 -8.12
CA SER A 145 -31.83 5.81 -7.19
C SER A 145 -33.08 4.93 -7.30
N THR A 146 -34.16 5.41 -7.95
CA THR A 146 -35.37 4.61 -8.19
C THR A 146 -35.24 3.64 -9.37
N LEU A 147 -34.22 3.80 -10.23
CA LEU A 147 -34.06 2.97 -11.42
C LEU A 147 -33.33 1.65 -11.09
N PRO A 148 -33.82 0.49 -11.57
CA PRO A 148 -33.19 -0.81 -11.33
C PRO A 148 -31.70 -0.88 -11.69
N ARG A 149 -31.29 -0.23 -12.79
CA ARG A 149 -29.88 -0.21 -13.22
C ARG A 149 -28.94 0.34 -12.15
N PHE A 150 -29.36 1.37 -11.41
CA PHE A 150 -28.53 2.01 -10.40
C PHE A 150 -28.58 1.24 -9.08
N GLN A 151 -29.73 0.64 -8.75
CA GLN A 151 -29.86 -0.28 -7.62
C GLN A 151 -28.96 -1.51 -7.80
N GLU A 152 -28.91 -2.07 -9.01
CA GLU A 152 -28.02 -3.18 -9.35
C GLU A 152 -26.55 -2.78 -9.18
N THR A 153 -26.13 -1.64 -9.74
CA THR A 153 -24.74 -1.17 -9.59
C THR A 153 -24.36 -0.95 -8.12
N VAL A 154 -25.22 -0.29 -7.33
CA VAL A 154 -24.97 -0.09 -5.90
C VAL A 154 -24.94 -1.43 -5.16
N GLY A 155 -25.83 -2.37 -5.49
CA GLY A 155 -25.84 -3.71 -4.91
C GLY A 155 -24.56 -4.50 -5.22
N GLN A 156 -24.01 -4.38 -6.43
CA GLN A 156 -22.71 -4.97 -6.79
C GLN A 156 -21.58 -4.36 -5.96
N ILE A 157 -21.54 -3.04 -5.84
CA ILE A 157 -20.55 -2.34 -5.00
C ILE A 157 -20.64 -2.80 -3.54
N ASP A 158 -21.83 -2.80 -2.96
CA ASP A 158 -22.03 -3.16 -1.55
C ASP A 158 -21.69 -4.64 -1.29
N THR A 159 -21.89 -5.53 -2.27
CA THR A 159 -21.47 -6.94 -2.17
C THR A 159 -19.95 -7.07 -2.14
N LEU A 160 -19.22 -6.31 -2.96
CA LEU A 160 -17.75 -6.27 -2.93
C LEU A 160 -17.23 -5.74 -1.58
N LEU A 161 -17.84 -4.67 -1.07
CA LEU A 161 -17.48 -4.08 0.22
C LEU A 161 -17.86 -4.98 1.41
N PHE A 162 -18.95 -5.76 1.30
CA PHE A 162 -19.31 -6.78 2.28
C PHE A 162 -18.24 -7.89 2.37
N ALA A 163 -17.76 -8.37 1.22
CA ALA A 163 -16.67 -9.34 1.17
C ALA A 163 -15.39 -8.75 1.82
N ASN A 164 -15.04 -7.51 1.50
CA ASN A 164 -13.90 -6.83 2.11
C ASN A 164 -14.02 -6.73 3.63
N ARG A 165 -15.17 -6.25 4.12
CA ARG A 165 -15.46 -6.13 5.55
C ARG A 165 -15.31 -7.46 6.26
N SER A 166 -15.83 -8.53 5.68
CA SER A 166 -15.76 -9.88 6.25
C SER A 166 -14.32 -10.38 6.35
N LEU A 167 -13.51 -10.18 5.31
CA LEU A 167 -12.09 -10.56 5.30
C LEU A 167 -11.28 -9.74 6.31
N LEU A 168 -11.45 -8.42 6.31
CA LEU A 168 -10.74 -7.51 7.21
C LEU A 168 -11.08 -7.77 8.67
N GLN A 169 -12.37 -7.97 8.99
CA GLN A 169 -12.80 -8.29 10.34
C GLN A 169 -12.29 -9.66 10.78
N SER A 170 -12.39 -10.69 9.95
CA SER A 170 -11.86 -12.02 10.27
C SER A 170 -10.36 -11.96 10.61
N ALA A 171 -9.58 -11.24 9.80
CA ALA A 171 -8.15 -11.07 10.02
C ALA A 171 -7.83 -10.26 11.28
N ALA A 172 -8.52 -9.13 11.50
CA ALA A 172 -8.31 -8.29 12.67
C ALA A 172 -8.65 -9.00 14.00
N HIS A 173 -9.59 -9.94 13.99
CA HIS A 173 -9.94 -10.76 15.17
C HIS A 173 -9.08 -12.03 15.29
N GLY A 174 -8.06 -12.22 14.45
CA GLY A 174 -7.18 -13.38 14.51
C GLY A 174 -7.82 -14.69 14.00
N HIS A 175 -8.95 -14.62 13.33
CA HIS A 175 -9.62 -15.78 12.72
C HIS A 175 -9.05 -16.15 11.34
N THR A 176 -8.11 -15.35 10.82
CA THR A 176 -7.42 -15.64 9.55
C THR A 176 -5.94 -15.96 9.79
N PRO A 177 -5.46 -17.15 9.38
CA PRO A 177 -4.05 -17.49 9.46
C PRO A 177 -3.14 -16.52 8.68
N ALA A 178 -1.96 -16.22 9.23
CA ALA A 178 -0.99 -15.28 8.67
C ALA A 178 -0.58 -15.56 7.22
N GLN A 179 -0.58 -16.83 6.80
CA GLN A 179 -0.29 -17.22 5.41
C GLN A 179 -1.23 -16.59 4.37
N HIS A 180 -2.42 -16.14 4.79
CA HIS A 180 -3.40 -15.48 3.92
C HIS A 180 -3.22 -13.97 3.82
N ALA A 181 -2.20 -13.38 4.46
CA ALA A 181 -1.94 -11.93 4.42
C ALA A 181 -1.91 -11.39 2.96
N GLY A 182 -1.18 -12.08 2.07
CA GLY A 182 -1.13 -11.72 0.65
C GLY A 182 -2.50 -11.80 -0.03
N GLN A 183 -3.30 -12.82 0.28
CA GLN A 183 -4.64 -13.00 -0.29
C GLN A 183 -5.63 -11.94 0.18
N ILE A 184 -5.56 -11.52 1.45
CA ILE A 184 -6.36 -10.39 1.97
C ILE A 184 -6.05 -9.14 1.17
N LYS A 185 -4.76 -8.78 1.03
CA LYS A 185 -4.36 -7.61 0.24
C LYS A 185 -4.85 -7.71 -1.19
N TYR A 186 -4.65 -8.85 -1.84
CA TYR A 186 -5.06 -9.09 -3.22
C TYR A 186 -6.58 -8.90 -3.41
N LEU A 187 -7.39 -9.57 -2.59
CA LEU A 187 -8.86 -9.54 -2.71
C LEU A 187 -9.42 -8.17 -2.35
N VAL A 188 -9.01 -7.60 -1.21
CA VAL A 188 -9.58 -6.34 -0.71
C VAL A 188 -9.26 -5.18 -1.65
N THR A 189 -8.00 -5.06 -2.09
CA THR A 189 -7.62 -4.00 -3.03
C THR A 189 -8.28 -4.18 -4.39
N GLY A 190 -8.38 -5.42 -4.91
CA GLY A 190 -9.07 -5.71 -6.16
C GLY A 190 -10.56 -5.32 -6.13
N ASN A 191 -11.27 -5.73 -5.07
CA ASN A 191 -12.66 -5.38 -4.85
C ASN A 191 -12.85 -3.86 -4.70
N ALA A 192 -11.97 -3.20 -3.94
CA ALA A 192 -12.03 -1.75 -3.76
C ALA A 192 -11.87 -1.00 -5.09
N ILE A 193 -10.94 -1.44 -5.94
CA ILE A 193 -10.75 -0.85 -7.27
C ILE A 193 -12.00 -1.05 -8.13
N ARG A 194 -12.55 -2.27 -8.17
CA ARG A 194 -13.75 -2.56 -8.95
C ARG A 194 -14.96 -1.76 -8.48
N ALA A 195 -15.12 -1.58 -7.16
CA ALA A 195 -16.18 -0.77 -6.57
C ALA A 195 -16.11 0.70 -7.04
N VAL A 196 -14.92 1.30 -7.05
CA VAL A 196 -14.76 2.69 -7.52
C VAL A 196 -14.94 2.79 -9.04
N GLU A 197 -14.47 1.81 -9.81
CA GLU A 197 -14.71 1.74 -11.27
C GLU A 197 -16.21 1.73 -11.59
N LEU A 198 -17.00 0.89 -10.89
CA LEU A 198 -18.46 0.86 -11.00
C LEU A 198 -19.11 2.21 -10.67
N ALA A 199 -18.62 2.91 -9.64
CA ALA A 199 -19.13 4.23 -9.27
C ALA A 199 -18.83 5.30 -10.33
N ILE A 200 -17.66 5.25 -10.96
CA ILE A 200 -17.31 6.11 -12.10
C ILE A 200 -18.21 5.81 -13.30
N GLU A 201 -18.38 4.53 -13.63
CA GLU A 201 -19.21 4.08 -14.75
C GLU A 201 -20.68 4.53 -14.58
N ALA A 202 -21.25 4.34 -13.39
CA ALA A 202 -22.62 4.74 -13.09
C ALA A 202 -22.83 6.27 -13.11
N SER A 203 -21.85 7.03 -12.62
CA SER A 203 -21.97 8.50 -12.57
C SER A 203 -21.68 9.17 -13.91
N GLY A 204 -20.97 8.51 -14.82
CA GLY A 204 -20.61 9.02 -16.14
C GLY A 204 -19.64 10.22 -16.08
N ASN A 205 -19.77 11.16 -17.03
CA ASN A 205 -18.92 12.36 -17.10
C ASN A 205 -18.77 13.13 -15.77
N PRO A 206 -19.83 13.29 -14.94
CA PRO A 206 -19.70 13.85 -13.60
C PRO A 206 -18.59 13.23 -12.75
N GLY A 207 -18.46 11.90 -12.75
CA GLY A 207 -17.46 11.17 -11.95
C GLY A 207 -16.02 11.45 -12.37
N LEU A 208 -15.80 11.85 -13.62
CA LEU A 208 -14.49 12.16 -14.19
C LEU A 208 -14.08 13.64 -14.03
N SER A 209 -15.00 14.51 -13.62
CA SER A 209 -14.69 15.94 -13.42
C SER A 209 -13.67 16.16 -12.29
N ARG A 210 -12.66 17.02 -12.50
CA ARG A 210 -11.65 17.35 -11.47
C ARG A 210 -12.26 17.95 -10.20
N SER A 211 -13.42 18.60 -10.30
CA SER A 211 -14.15 19.14 -9.15
C SER A 211 -14.92 18.08 -8.36
N ASN A 212 -15.08 16.87 -8.90
CA ASN A 212 -15.78 15.78 -8.25
C ASN A 212 -14.78 14.97 -7.37
N PRO A 213 -15.10 14.64 -6.12
CA PRO A 213 -14.25 13.78 -5.30
C PRO A 213 -14.07 12.36 -5.87
N LEU A 214 -14.99 11.83 -6.68
CA LEU A 214 -14.87 10.48 -7.24
C LEU A 214 -13.59 10.24 -8.03
N GLN A 215 -13.18 11.16 -8.91
CA GLN A 215 -11.91 10.98 -9.63
C GLN A 215 -10.71 10.96 -8.68
N ARG A 216 -10.77 11.63 -7.52
CA ARG A 216 -9.71 11.52 -6.50
C ARG A 216 -9.71 10.13 -5.87
N HIS A 217 -10.88 9.59 -5.54
CA HIS A 217 -11.02 8.21 -5.06
C HIS A 217 -10.50 7.21 -6.09
N TYR A 218 -10.84 7.39 -7.37
CA TYR A 218 -10.37 6.54 -8.46
C TYR A 218 -8.85 6.55 -8.60
N ARG A 219 -8.23 7.73 -8.68
CA ARG A 219 -6.76 7.83 -8.77
C ARG A 219 -6.07 7.21 -7.56
N ASN A 220 -6.60 7.41 -6.35
CA ASN A 220 -5.99 6.90 -5.12
C ASN A 220 -6.16 5.38 -4.99
N VAL A 221 -7.32 4.81 -5.36
CA VAL A 221 -7.56 3.37 -5.21
C VAL A 221 -6.66 2.54 -6.14
N LEU A 222 -6.32 3.07 -7.31
CA LEU A 222 -5.44 2.41 -8.27
C LEU A 222 -4.02 2.16 -7.72
N CYS A 223 -3.55 2.99 -6.79
CA CYS A 223 -2.23 2.80 -6.15
C CYS A 223 -2.14 1.45 -5.40
N GLY A 224 -3.26 0.86 -4.97
CA GLY A 224 -3.27 -0.43 -4.29
C GLY A 224 -2.77 -1.60 -5.14
N ARG A 225 -2.81 -1.46 -6.48
CA ARG A 225 -2.31 -2.49 -7.41
C ARG A 225 -0.79 -2.69 -7.31
N VAL A 226 -0.06 -1.61 -7.12
CA VAL A 226 1.41 -1.60 -7.21
C VAL A 226 2.11 -1.70 -5.85
N HIS A 227 1.37 -1.55 -4.75
CA HIS A 227 1.93 -1.73 -3.42
C HIS A 227 2.28 -3.21 -3.16
N THR A 228 3.46 -3.42 -2.58
CA THR A 228 4.00 -4.73 -2.20
C THR A 228 3.11 -5.41 -1.15
N PRO A 229 2.93 -6.75 -1.21
CA PRO A 229 3.39 -7.64 -2.28
C PRO A 229 2.59 -7.44 -3.58
N GLN A 230 3.29 -7.57 -4.70
CA GLN A 230 2.71 -7.54 -6.04
C GLN A 230 1.79 -8.76 -6.23
N ASN A 231 0.71 -8.56 -6.99
CA ASN A 231 -0.35 -9.56 -7.11
C ASN A 231 0.14 -10.88 -7.72
N ASP A 232 1.06 -10.82 -8.68
CA ASP A 232 1.71 -12.00 -9.27
C ASP A 232 2.50 -12.80 -8.22
N ALA A 233 3.30 -12.14 -7.39
CA ALA A 233 4.04 -12.77 -6.32
C ALA A 233 3.11 -13.44 -5.29
N VAL A 234 2.01 -12.77 -4.93
CA VAL A 234 0.97 -13.37 -4.07
C VAL A 234 0.41 -14.64 -4.69
N LEU A 235 -0.05 -14.58 -5.94
CA LEU A 235 -0.70 -15.71 -6.60
C LEU A 235 0.26 -16.88 -6.84
N VAL A 236 1.52 -16.60 -7.20
CA VAL A 236 2.56 -17.63 -7.33
C VAL A 236 2.79 -18.34 -5.99
N ASN A 237 2.87 -17.60 -4.89
CA ASN A 237 3.08 -18.19 -3.57
C ASN A 237 1.88 -19.05 -3.12
N VAL A 238 0.66 -18.57 -3.36
CA VAL A 238 -0.57 -19.35 -3.09
C VAL A 238 -0.60 -20.62 -3.92
N GLY A 239 -0.27 -20.54 -5.22
CA GLY A 239 -0.22 -21.71 -6.10
C GLY A 239 0.83 -22.74 -5.66
N LYS A 240 2.04 -22.28 -5.32
CA LYS A 240 3.10 -23.16 -4.78
C LYS A 240 2.66 -23.86 -3.50
N ALA A 241 2.01 -23.15 -2.59
CA ALA A 241 1.52 -23.73 -1.34
C ALA A 241 0.47 -24.82 -1.60
N ALA A 242 -0.45 -24.60 -2.54
CA ALA A 242 -1.47 -25.59 -2.90
C ALA A 242 -0.86 -26.89 -3.47
N PHE A 243 0.14 -26.79 -4.35
CA PHE A 243 0.82 -27.98 -4.87
C PHE A 243 1.65 -28.70 -3.80
N ALA A 244 2.32 -27.96 -2.92
CA ALA A 244 3.11 -28.55 -1.84
C ALA A 244 2.26 -29.30 -0.80
N ALA A 245 1.03 -28.84 -0.53
CA ALA A 245 0.10 -29.54 0.35
C ALA A 245 -0.27 -30.91 -0.20
N ARG A 246 -0.59 -31.00 -1.50
CA ARG A 246 -0.94 -32.26 -2.17
C ARG A 246 0.18 -33.29 -2.12
N SER A 247 1.44 -32.88 -2.23
CA SER A 247 2.60 -33.78 -2.14
C SER A 247 2.85 -34.34 -0.74
N LYS A 248 2.23 -33.77 0.31
CA LYS A 248 2.31 -34.31 1.67
C LYS A 248 1.22 -35.34 1.97
N ASP A 249 0.14 -35.32 1.20
CA ASP A 249 -1.01 -36.23 1.33
C ASP A 249 -0.89 -37.48 0.43
N GLN A 250 0.21 -37.62 -0.32
CA GLN A 250 0.57 -38.78 -1.14
C GLN A 250 1.76 -39.52 -0.53
#